data_AF-A0A7S4N687-F1
#
_entry.id   AF-A0A7S4N687-F1
#
_cell.length_a   1.000
_cell.length_b   1.000
_cell.length_c   1.000
_cell.angle_alpha   90.00
_cell.angle_beta   90.00
_cell.angle_gamma   90.00
#
_symmetry.space_group_name_H-M   'P 1'
#
loop_
_entity.id
_entity.type
_entity.pdbx_description
1 polymer ?
#
loop_
_entity_poly.entity_id
_entity_poly.type
_entity_poly.pdbx_seq_one_letter_code
_entity_poly.pdbx_strand_id
1 'polypeptide(L)'
;DGKDLKICSVRGGLDLTRYHSTVARTTLGAAIEDAEFLREHITESLHNDGLRGGLSNLEEMAATLSNWTGRNDVAAADNLANWTNLTANDTTLTAGMGWTDDRDDRRVERYVTSLGEPFVGTKQTDMEIMDVAANVLPWLMDRRSKESEWFMDHQNGRSEGADKELMPFDRLYKSCWVHSQGGAFLNYPPLSAVLPDFAFSTYADYIGSDYDFWKDVKRATPPGWPLSHNVSGGVTMRDAILSSPYYKNGQLGDFAGLSALAPVYYTGEWRGHRYDGTFLGAVGIGIDLEAIAWTLNDLEGGMTEGSFACVANAETFDVIAISQSVVKMIYPERTGTGDEWIFDGVDRRNRTFLTNDTIRQGLTDELVSADWDRLHEAVKATPRGGLDYIVMEINITGSVEPRDYYAMFERWAAQGDFVMLAFAPVELVDDAIHPVFSSRAVNLTARQGDRVEGSSVLTNNGTLDIVVRADIRDQFRPWIELADADVWADGVALKPGGSRTIKVTVDSEGLELGRSNGFIIVEVVDDDYRDCFYNVSFELGVSARIENEVDFNYLGGIRVAGWLFCAIIAVTAMSFAVWVWRFWNTRVVRAR
;
A
#
# COMPACT_ATOMS: atom_id res chain seq x y z
N ASP A 1 13.77 -3.65 -17.56
CA ASP A 1 13.82 -4.65 -16.48
C ASP A 1 14.23 -3.96 -15.19
N GLY A 2 13.28 -3.49 -14.40
CA GLY A 2 13.55 -2.94 -13.06
C GLY A 2 13.20 -3.98 -12.00
N LYS A 3 13.94 -4.02 -10.89
CA LYS A 3 13.60 -4.90 -9.76
C LYS A 3 12.25 -4.47 -9.14
N ASP A 4 11.52 -5.43 -8.57
CA ASP A 4 10.25 -5.18 -7.88
C ASP A 4 10.44 -4.26 -6.66
N LEU A 5 9.39 -3.53 -6.27
CA LEU A 5 9.40 -2.72 -5.05
C LEU A 5 9.43 -3.64 -3.81
N LYS A 6 10.48 -3.53 -2.99
CA LYS A 6 10.69 -4.34 -1.78
C LYS A 6 11.11 -3.46 -0.60
N ILE A 7 10.74 -3.88 0.62
CA ILE A 7 11.15 -3.19 1.84
C ILE A 7 12.45 -3.77 2.35
N CYS A 8 13.48 -2.92 2.43
CA CYS A 8 14.81 -3.26 2.97
C CYS A 8 15.23 -2.37 4.15
N SER A 9 14.36 -1.43 4.54
CA SER A 9 14.55 -0.54 5.69
C SER A 9 13.20 0.08 6.06
N VAL A 10 13.07 0.56 7.30
CA VAL A 10 11.86 1.27 7.76
C VAL A 10 11.55 2.49 6.88
N ARG A 11 12.58 3.26 6.49
CA ARG A 11 12.39 4.44 5.64
C ARG A 11 11.86 4.06 4.26
N GLY A 12 12.46 3.06 3.61
CA GLY A 12 11.96 2.56 2.32
C GLY A 12 10.54 2.01 2.42
N GLY A 13 10.21 1.35 3.53
CA GLY A 13 8.86 0.89 3.81
C GLY A 13 7.83 2.01 3.99
N LEU A 14 8.21 3.12 4.65
CA LEU A 14 7.36 4.31 4.75
C LEU A 14 7.14 4.99 3.39
N ASP A 15 8.17 5.05 2.55
CA ASP A 15 8.05 5.61 1.20
C ASP A 15 7.13 4.73 0.32
N LEU A 16 7.26 3.40 0.40
CA LEU A 16 6.37 2.46 -0.29
C LEU A 16 4.94 2.56 0.21
N THR A 17 4.76 2.68 1.54
CA THR A 17 3.45 2.91 2.17
C THR A 17 2.81 4.18 1.62
N ARG A 18 3.57 5.28 1.50
CA ARG A 18 3.10 6.54 0.91
C ARG A 18 2.74 6.39 -0.57
N TYR A 19 3.53 5.65 -1.34
CA TYR A 19 3.27 5.40 -2.74
C TYR A 19 1.91 4.71 -2.93
N HIS A 20 1.69 3.57 -2.25
CA HIS A 20 0.42 2.84 -2.34
C HIS A 20 -0.76 3.61 -1.72
N SER A 21 -0.53 4.33 -0.63
CA SER A 21 -1.50 5.27 -0.07
C SER A 21 -1.90 6.35 -1.08
N THR A 22 -0.96 6.85 -1.88
CA THR A 22 -1.26 7.82 -2.94
C THR A 22 -2.10 7.22 -4.06
N VAL A 23 -1.84 5.96 -4.45
CA VAL A 23 -2.67 5.23 -5.41
C VAL A 23 -4.09 5.08 -4.88
N ALA A 24 -4.25 4.57 -3.65
CA ALA A 24 -5.55 4.41 -3.00
C ALA A 24 -6.31 5.74 -2.87
N ARG A 25 -5.63 6.81 -2.44
CA ARG A 25 -6.20 8.17 -2.37
C ARG A 25 -6.64 8.69 -3.73
N THR A 26 -5.86 8.44 -4.78
CA THR A 26 -6.20 8.91 -6.14
C THR A 26 -7.46 8.22 -6.65
N THR A 27 -7.58 6.91 -6.41
CA THR A 27 -8.78 6.13 -6.73
C THR A 27 -10.02 6.69 -6.03
N LEU A 28 -9.91 7.07 -4.75
CA LEU A 28 -11.01 7.68 -3.99
C LEU A 28 -11.25 9.15 -4.31
N GLY A 29 -10.20 9.91 -4.63
CA GLY A 29 -10.27 11.31 -5.01
C GLY A 29 -11.12 11.53 -6.25
N ALA A 30 -11.02 10.62 -7.22
CA ALA A 30 -11.90 10.62 -8.38
C ALA A 30 -13.39 10.50 -8.00
N ALA A 31 -13.74 9.70 -6.99
CA ALA A 31 -15.13 9.58 -6.54
C ALA A 31 -15.65 10.88 -5.89
N ILE A 32 -14.78 11.60 -5.16
CA ILE A 32 -15.09 12.93 -4.63
C ILE A 32 -15.34 13.90 -5.77
N GLU A 33 -14.47 13.94 -6.79
CA GLU A 33 -14.65 14.78 -7.98
C GLU A 33 -15.96 14.47 -8.72
N ASP A 34 -16.34 13.20 -8.81
CA ASP A 34 -17.59 12.76 -9.44
C ASP A 34 -18.83 13.21 -8.64
N ALA A 35 -18.75 13.16 -7.30
CA ALA A 35 -19.80 13.71 -6.43
C ALA A 35 -19.90 15.25 -6.55
N GLU A 36 -18.77 15.95 -6.67
CA GLU A 36 -18.74 17.40 -6.92
C GLU A 36 -19.36 17.75 -8.28
N PHE A 37 -19.00 16.98 -9.31
CA PHE A 37 -19.57 17.15 -10.64
C PHE A 37 -21.09 16.94 -10.63
N LEU A 38 -21.61 15.95 -9.90
CA LEU A 38 -23.06 15.79 -9.72
C LEU A 38 -23.71 17.01 -9.08
N ARG A 39 -23.11 17.54 -8.01
CA ARG A 39 -23.58 18.76 -7.33
C ARG A 39 -23.61 19.93 -8.31
N GLU A 40 -22.52 20.13 -9.06
CA GLU A 40 -22.41 21.20 -10.05
C GLU A 40 -23.43 21.07 -11.17
N HIS A 41 -23.57 19.87 -11.74
CA HIS A 41 -24.55 19.56 -12.80
C HIS A 41 -25.98 19.89 -12.38
N ILE A 42 -26.38 19.53 -11.15
CA ILE A 42 -27.70 19.89 -10.61
C ILE A 42 -27.83 21.42 -10.57
N THR A 43 -26.88 22.11 -9.95
CA THR A 43 -26.96 23.57 -9.79
C THR A 43 -26.94 24.33 -11.12
N GLU A 44 -26.13 23.91 -12.09
CA GLU A 44 -26.06 24.50 -13.43
C GLU A 44 -27.35 24.27 -14.20
N SER A 45 -27.92 23.06 -14.13
CA SER A 45 -29.17 22.76 -14.81
C SER A 45 -30.33 23.60 -14.28
N LEU A 46 -30.40 23.86 -12.97
CA LEU A 46 -31.41 24.77 -12.40
C LEU A 46 -31.29 26.19 -12.95
N HIS A 47 -30.07 26.67 -13.22
CA HIS A 47 -29.85 27.97 -13.87
C HIS A 47 -30.22 27.96 -15.36
N ASN A 48 -30.33 26.79 -15.98
CA ASN A 48 -30.56 26.59 -17.41
C ASN A 48 -31.97 26.01 -17.73
N ASP A 49 -32.98 26.38 -16.95
CA ASP A 49 -34.38 25.93 -17.12
C ASP A 49 -34.62 24.43 -16.87
N GLY A 50 -33.72 23.77 -16.13
CA GLY A 50 -33.86 22.38 -15.67
C GLY A 50 -33.55 21.35 -16.76
N LEU A 51 -34.16 20.18 -16.64
CA LEU A 51 -33.88 19.04 -17.51
C LEU A 51 -34.49 19.20 -18.91
N ARG A 52 -33.66 19.06 -19.95
CA ARG A 52 -34.13 18.92 -21.34
C ARG A 52 -34.52 17.47 -21.62
N GLY A 53 -35.81 17.14 -21.47
CA GLY A 53 -36.39 15.84 -21.84
C GLY A 53 -36.34 14.77 -20.76
N GLY A 54 -36.91 15.05 -19.58
CA GLY A 54 -37.24 14.05 -18.55
C GLY A 54 -38.57 14.39 -17.88
N LEU A 55 -38.81 13.90 -16.65
CA LEU A 55 -40.13 14.01 -16.02
C LEU A 55 -40.45 15.47 -15.68
N SER A 56 -41.54 15.98 -16.23
CA SER A 56 -42.01 17.34 -16.03
C SER A 56 -42.98 17.46 -14.86
N ASN A 57 -43.57 16.34 -14.43
CA ASN A 57 -44.49 16.29 -13.30
C ASN A 57 -44.53 14.91 -12.59
N LEU A 58 -45.08 14.86 -11.37
CA LEU A 58 -45.27 13.64 -10.59
C LEU A 58 -46.32 12.71 -11.21
N GLU A 59 -47.22 13.21 -12.05
CA GLU A 59 -48.17 12.36 -12.79
C GLU A 59 -47.46 11.54 -13.87
N GLU A 60 -46.47 12.12 -14.57
CA GLU A 60 -45.60 11.40 -15.51
C GLU A 60 -44.78 10.33 -14.80
N MET A 61 -44.26 10.63 -13.60
CA MET A 61 -43.62 9.61 -12.76
C MET A 61 -44.61 8.52 -12.35
N ALA A 62 -45.83 8.88 -11.95
CA ALA A 62 -46.87 7.90 -11.62
C ALA A 62 -47.24 7.03 -12.83
N ALA A 63 -47.15 7.57 -14.05
CA ALA A 63 -47.35 6.82 -15.27
C ALA A 63 -46.23 5.78 -15.51
N THR A 64 -44.97 6.06 -15.17
CA THR A 64 -43.89 5.06 -15.23
C THR A 64 -44.15 3.88 -14.29
N LEU A 65 -44.71 4.13 -13.11
CA LEU A 65 -45.16 3.09 -12.16
C LEU A 65 -46.18 2.15 -12.77
N SER A 66 -47.20 2.72 -13.40
CA SER A 66 -48.34 1.99 -13.95
C SER A 66 -47.93 1.06 -15.09
N ASN A 67 -46.87 1.42 -15.84
CA ASN A 67 -46.29 0.59 -16.89
C ASN A 67 -45.51 -0.63 -16.33
N TRP A 68 -45.01 -0.59 -15.10
CA TRP A 68 -44.29 -1.72 -14.51
C TRP A 68 -45.23 -2.80 -13.97
N THR A 69 -46.22 -2.42 -13.14
CA THR A 69 -47.25 -3.38 -12.72
C THR A 69 -48.20 -3.77 -13.86
N GLY A 70 -48.37 -2.90 -14.84
CA GLY A 70 -49.31 -3.07 -15.97
C GLY A 70 -48.77 -3.83 -17.19
N ARG A 71 -47.45 -4.10 -17.30
CA ARG A 71 -46.92 -4.92 -18.42
C ARG A 71 -47.39 -6.38 -18.37
N ASN A 72 -47.85 -6.87 -17.22
CA ASN A 72 -48.39 -8.22 -17.05
C ASN A 72 -49.87 -8.28 -16.64
N ASP A 73 -50.53 -7.14 -16.40
CA ASP A 73 -51.92 -7.12 -15.93
C ASP A 73 -52.82 -6.40 -16.96
N VAL A 74 -53.52 -7.21 -17.77
CA VAL A 74 -54.37 -6.78 -18.91
C VAL A 74 -55.45 -5.79 -18.50
N ALA A 75 -55.80 -5.70 -17.21
CA ALA A 75 -56.80 -4.79 -16.69
C ALA A 75 -56.31 -3.33 -16.48
N ALA A 76 -54.99 -3.09 -16.38
CA ALA A 76 -54.44 -1.74 -16.22
C ALA A 76 -54.29 -0.99 -17.56
N ALA A 77 -54.23 -1.73 -18.67
CA ALA A 77 -54.08 -1.18 -20.03
C ALA A 77 -55.30 -0.35 -20.50
N ASP A 78 -56.51 -0.64 -20.01
CA ASP A 78 -57.73 0.07 -20.42
C ASP A 78 -57.79 1.52 -19.90
N ASN A 79 -57.10 1.84 -18.80
CA ASN A 79 -57.00 3.22 -18.31
C ASN A 79 -55.87 4.03 -18.99
N LEU A 80 -54.94 3.36 -19.69
CA LEU A 80 -53.81 3.99 -20.38
C LEU A 80 -54.13 4.38 -21.83
N ALA A 81 -55.16 3.78 -22.43
CA ALA A 81 -55.57 4.04 -23.81
C ALA A 81 -55.99 5.51 -24.09
N ASN A 82 -56.22 6.31 -23.05
CA ASN A 82 -56.60 7.71 -23.17
C ASN A 82 -55.44 8.71 -23.13
N TRP A 83 -54.21 8.29 -22.78
CA TRP A 83 -53.12 9.25 -22.51
C TRP A 83 -51.88 9.08 -23.39
N THR A 84 -51.53 7.88 -23.87
CA THR A 84 -50.37 7.71 -24.78
C THR A 84 -50.50 6.42 -25.60
N ASN A 85 -50.30 6.50 -26.92
CA ASN A 85 -50.19 5.35 -27.86
C ASN A 85 -48.90 4.54 -27.59
N LEU A 86 -48.74 3.99 -26.39
CA LEU A 86 -47.60 3.14 -26.03
C LEU A 86 -48.06 1.69 -25.95
N THR A 87 -47.29 0.81 -26.56
CA THR A 87 -47.48 -0.64 -26.58
C THR A 87 -46.55 -1.31 -25.57
N ALA A 88 -46.78 -2.59 -25.26
CA ALA A 88 -45.91 -3.35 -24.37
C ALA A 88 -44.43 -3.44 -24.83
N ASN A 89 -44.14 -3.12 -26.10
CA ASN A 89 -42.79 -3.09 -26.67
C ASN A 89 -42.15 -1.70 -26.65
N ASP A 90 -42.87 -0.65 -26.26
CA ASP A 90 -42.33 0.70 -26.23
C ASP A 90 -41.55 0.94 -24.92
N THR A 91 -40.38 1.56 -25.06
CA THR A 91 -39.49 1.90 -23.94
C THR A 91 -39.92 3.24 -23.31
N THR A 92 -39.47 3.56 -22.09
CA THR A 92 -39.65 4.90 -21.49
C THR A 92 -38.99 5.98 -22.35
N LEU A 93 -37.95 5.60 -23.10
CA LEU A 93 -37.35 6.41 -24.17
C LEU A 93 -38.36 6.69 -25.30
N THR A 94 -39.06 5.67 -25.80
CA THR A 94 -40.13 5.84 -26.81
C THR A 94 -41.31 6.64 -26.25
N ALA A 95 -41.54 6.59 -24.94
CA ALA A 95 -42.54 7.39 -24.24
C ALA A 95 -42.14 8.86 -24.02
N GLY A 96 -40.93 9.27 -24.38
CA GLY A 96 -40.45 10.63 -24.16
C GLY A 96 -40.17 10.97 -22.68
N MET A 97 -40.12 9.95 -21.80
CA MET A 97 -39.95 10.09 -20.35
C MET A 97 -38.47 10.09 -19.91
N GLY A 98 -37.54 10.24 -20.85
CA GLY A 98 -36.11 10.40 -20.58
C GLY A 98 -35.21 9.32 -21.18
N TRP A 99 -33.91 9.64 -21.21
CA TRP A 99 -32.81 9.00 -21.94
C TRP A 99 -32.26 7.71 -21.30
N THR A 100 -33.06 6.99 -20.51
CA THR A 100 -32.60 5.87 -19.67
C THR A 100 -32.64 4.51 -20.37
N ASP A 101 -31.69 3.65 -20.00
CA ASP A 101 -31.64 2.22 -20.37
C ASP A 101 -32.75 1.49 -19.60
N ASP A 102 -33.71 0.94 -20.33
CA ASP A 102 -34.95 0.38 -19.79
C ASP A 102 -34.84 -1.03 -19.21
N ARG A 103 -33.64 -1.60 -19.24
CA ARG A 103 -33.41 -2.90 -18.63
C ARG A 103 -33.53 -2.80 -17.12
N ASP A 104 -34.09 -3.85 -16.54
CA ASP A 104 -34.37 -3.93 -15.11
C ASP A 104 -33.13 -3.71 -14.24
N ASP A 105 -31.94 -4.01 -14.76
CA ASP A 105 -30.65 -3.83 -14.12
C ASP A 105 -29.96 -2.48 -14.37
N ARG A 106 -30.52 -1.62 -15.24
CA ARG A 106 -29.89 -0.37 -15.69
C ARG A 106 -30.85 0.81 -15.83
N ARG A 107 -32.00 0.80 -15.16
CA ARG A 107 -32.85 2.01 -15.04
C ARG A 107 -32.44 2.88 -13.85
N VAL A 108 -32.76 4.17 -13.91
CA VAL A 108 -32.69 5.04 -12.72
C VAL A 108 -33.97 4.84 -11.92
N GLU A 109 -33.85 4.42 -10.66
CA GLU A 109 -34.98 4.30 -9.74
C GLU A 109 -35.30 5.66 -9.12
N ARG A 110 -36.58 6.04 -9.13
CA ARG A 110 -37.08 7.33 -8.65
C ARG A 110 -38.12 7.16 -7.57
N TYR A 111 -37.87 7.74 -6.41
CA TYR A 111 -38.78 7.60 -5.27
C TYR A 111 -39.09 8.97 -4.69
N VAL A 112 -40.36 9.21 -4.34
CA VAL A 112 -40.78 10.41 -3.60
C VAL A 112 -41.63 9.99 -2.40
N THR A 113 -41.15 10.27 -1.18
CA THR A 113 -41.92 10.01 0.04
C THR A 113 -43.02 11.05 0.26
N SER A 114 -44.11 10.63 0.89
CA SER A 114 -45.14 11.51 1.44
C SER A 114 -44.72 12.19 2.75
N LEU A 115 -43.62 11.77 3.37
CA LEU A 115 -43.06 12.40 4.58
C LEU A 115 -42.03 13.48 4.24
N GLY A 116 -41.85 14.43 5.18
CA GLY A 116 -40.96 15.58 5.00
C GLY A 116 -41.49 16.57 3.98
N GLU A 117 -40.97 17.79 3.99
CA GLU A 117 -41.27 18.81 2.98
C GLU A 117 -39.96 19.47 2.56
N PRO A 118 -39.80 19.84 1.28
CA PRO A 118 -38.67 20.66 0.89
C PRO A 118 -38.75 21.98 1.63
N PHE A 119 -37.60 22.57 1.95
CA PHE A 119 -37.61 23.85 2.65
C PHE A 119 -38.25 24.98 1.82
N VAL A 120 -38.11 24.90 0.50
CA VAL A 120 -38.68 25.83 -0.47
C VAL A 120 -39.22 25.02 -1.64
N GLY A 121 -40.44 25.34 -2.06
CA GLY A 121 -41.12 24.68 -3.18
C GLY A 121 -42.18 23.69 -2.74
N THR A 122 -42.42 22.70 -3.57
CA THR A 122 -43.37 21.60 -3.40
C THR A 122 -42.68 20.27 -3.69
N LYS A 123 -43.29 19.14 -3.34
CA LYS A 123 -42.82 17.79 -3.74
C LYS A 123 -42.55 17.66 -5.23
N GLN A 124 -43.38 18.34 -6.03
CA GLN A 124 -43.23 18.40 -7.47
C GLN A 124 -41.89 19.05 -7.87
N THR A 125 -41.64 20.26 -7.38
CA THR A 125 -40.40 20.97 -7.69
C THR A 125 -39.17 20.28 -7.08
N ASP A 126 -39.33 19.60 -5.95
CA ASP A 126 -38.26 18.83 -5.28
C ASP A 126 -37.81 17.64 -6.14
N MET A 127 -38.77 16.88 -6.69
CA MET A 127 -38.47 15.80 -7.63
C MET A 127 -37.88 16.33 -8.94
N GLU A 128 -38.43 17.41 -9.52
CA GLU A 128 -37.90 18.02 -10.75
C GLU A 128 -36.44 18.48 -10.60
N ILE A 129 -36.08 19.03 -9.43
CA ILE A 129 -34.69 19.43 -9.13
C ILE A 129 -33.77 18.21 -9.17
N MET A 130 -34.18 17.09 -8.57
CA MET A 130 -33.33 15.90 -8.48
C MET A 130 -33.29 15.10 -9.79
N ASP A 131 -34.38 15.09 -10.57
CA ASP A 131 -34.47 14.36 -11.83
C ASP A 131 -33.46 14.85 -12.88
N VAL A 132 -32.98 16.08 -12.73
CA VAL A 132 -31.85 16.62 -13.50
C VAL A 132 -30.65 15.65 -13.56
N ALA A 133 -30.37 14.95 -12.46
CA ALA A 133 -29.25 14.02 -12.37
C ALA A 133 -29.48 12.73 -13.18
N ALA A 134 -30.73 12.38 -13.52
CA ALA A 134 -31.05 11.13 -14.23
C ALA A 134 -30.32 10.99 -15.59
N ASN A 135 -29.98 12.11 -16.24
CA ASN A 135 -29.23 12.10 -17.49
C ASN A 135 -27.74 11.75 -17.34
N VAL A 136 -27.20 11.88 -16.13
CA VAL A 136 -25.76 11.82 -15.90
C VAL A 136 -25.34 10.67 -14.97
N LEU A 137 -26.23 10.20 -14.09
CA LEU A 137 -25.94 9.04 -13.22
C LEU A 137 -25.52 7.79 -14.01
N PRO A 138 -26.22 7.39 -15.11
CA PRO A 138 -25.78 6.22 -15.89
C PRO A 138 -24.40 6.39 -16.48
N TRP A 139 -24.13 7.56 -17.06
CA TRP A 139 -22.84 7.88 -17.64
C TRP A 139 -21.71 7.86 -16.60
N LEU A 140 -21.93 8.42 -15.40
CA LEU A 140 -20.95 8.40 -14.30
C LEU A 140 -20.65 6.99 -13.78
N MET A 141 -21.68 6.15 -13.64
CA MET A 141 -21.49 4.77 -13.20
C MET A 141 -20.77 3.93 -14.25
N ASP A 142 -21.22 4.02 -15.49
CA ASP A 142 -20.68 3.22 -16.58
C ASP A 142 -19.30 3.70 -16.99
N ARG A 143 -18.94 4.96 -16.69
CA ARG A 143 -17.64 5.47 -17.13
C ARG A 143 -16.43 4.84 -16.45
N ARG A 144 -16.64 4.22 -15.29
CA ARG A 144 -15.59 3.62 -14.46
C ARG A 144 -15.69 2.08 -14.39
N SER A 145 -16.40 1.46 -15.32
CA SER A 145 -16.51 -0.01 -15.43
C SER A 145 -15.80 -0.53 -16.68
N LYS A 146 -15.47 -1.84 -16.71
CA LYS A 146 -14.83 -2.47 -17.88
C LYS A 146 -15.75 -2.45 -19.12
N GLU A 147 -15.17 -2.26 -20.31
CA GLU A 147 -15.87 -2.23 -21.60
C GLU A 147 -16.73 -3.49 -21.84
N SER A 148 -16.28 -4.66 -21.35
CA SER A 148 -17.04 -5.92 -21.45
C SER A 148 -18.39 -5.93 -20.72
N GLU A 149 -18.58 -5.00 -19.79
CA GLU A 149 -19.82 -4.84 -19.03
C GLU A 149 -20.69 -3.70 -19.55
N TRP A 150 -20.26 -3.04 -20.64
CA TRP A 150 -21.06 -2.02 -21.30
C TRP A 150 -21.96 -2.70 -22.31
N PHE A 151 -23.19 -2.93 -21.89
CA PHE A 151 -24.15 -3.66 -22.71
C PHE A 151 -24.83 -2.78 -23.77
N MET A 152 -24.53 -1.47 -23.85
CA MET A 152 -24.90 -0.59 -24.98
C MET A 152 -23.89 0.56 -25.13
N ASP A 153 -23.65 0.98 -26.38
CA ASP A 153 -22.97 2.24 -26.69
C ASP A 153 -23.83 3.42 -26.24
N HIS A 154 -23.33 4.19 -25.27
CA HIS A 154 -23.97 5.42 -24.84
C HIS A 154 -23.73 6.54 -25.87
N GLN A 155 -24.75 7.33 -26.20
CA GLN A 155 -24.62 8.46 -27.14
C GLN A 155 -23.61 9.54 -26.67
N ASN A 156 -23.29 9.57 -25.38
CA ASN A 156 -22.34 10.50 -24.77
C ASN A 156 -20.90 9.95 -24.67
N GLY A 157 -20.60 8.88 -25.43
CA GLY A 157 -19.24 8.45 -25.72
C GLY A 157 -18.69 7.33 -24.81
N ARG A 158 -17.59 6.74 -25.28
CA ARG A 158 -16.75 5.82 -24.50
C ARG A 158 -16.21 6.55 -23.27
N SER A 159 -16.26 5.86 -22.15
CA SER A 159 -16.01 6.43 -20.85
C SER A 159 -14.61 6.99 -20.61
N GLU A 160 -13.65 6.45 -21.32
CA GLU A 160 -12.29 6.87 -21.36
C GLU A 160 -11.98 6.69 -22.85
N GLY A 161 -11.41 7.70 -23.52
CA GLY A 161 -11.11 7.58 -24.95
C GLY A 161 -10.38 6.26 -25.24
N ALA A 162 -10.42 5.76 -26.48
CA ALA A 162 -9.78 4.48 -26.84
C ALA A 162 -8.28 4.37 -26.46
N ASP A 163 -7.66 5.49 -26.06
CA ASP A 163 -6.27 5.66 -25.69
C ASP A 163 -6.00 5.63 -24.16
N LYS A 164 -7.01 5.43 -23.30
CA LYS A 164 -6.83 5.33 -21.83
C LYS A 164 -6.87 3.87 -21.36
N GLU A 165 -5.97 3.52 -20.45
CA GLU A 165 -5.87 2.18 -19.89
C GLU A 165 -7.12 1.80 -19.09
N LEU A 166 -7.68 0.62 -19.37
CA LEU A 166 -8.81 0.07 -18.61
C LEU A 166 -8.44 -0.05 -17.12
N MET A 167 -9.41 0.24 -16.24
CA MET A 167 -9.24 -0.01 -14.82
C MET A 167 -8.96 -1.51 -14.56
N PRO A 168 -8.10 -1.84 -13.58
CA PRO A 168 -7.74 -3.23 -13.30
C PRO A 168 -8.90 -4.07 -12.73
N PHE A 169 -9.87 -3.42 -12.07
CA PHE A 169 -11.04 -4.04 -11.43
C PHE A 169 -12.31 -3.87 -12.27
N ASP A 170 -13.31 -4.71 -12.02
CA ASP A 170 -14.53 -4.80 -12.86
C ASP A 170 -15.41 -3.54 -12.76
N ARG A 171 -15.58 -2.99 -11.54
CA ARG A 171 -16.31 -1.73 -11.26
C ARG A 171 -15.73 -1.00 -10.05
N LEU A 172 -15.50 0.32 -10.16
CA LEU A 172 -15.20 1.16 -8.98
C LEU A 172 -16.46 1.52 -8.19
N TYR A 173 -17.51 1.90 -8.92
CA TYR A 173 -18.75 2.39 -8.34
C TYR A 173 -19.80 1.28 -8.31
N LYS A 174 -20.51 1.20 -7.19
CA LYS A 174 -21.66 0.30 -6.99
C LYS A 174 -22.99 1.02 -7.23
N SER A 175 -23.05 2.31 -6.96
CA SER A 175 -24.25 3.13 -7.15
C SER A 175 -23.90 4.61 -7.23
N CYS A 176 -24.68 5.39 -7.98
CA CYS A 176 -24.74 6.84 -7.85
C CYS A 176 -26.16 7.22 -7.43
N TRP A 177 -26.27 8.14 -6.46
CA TRP A 177 -27.53 8.52 -5.88
C TRP A 177 -27.66 10.02 -5.65
N VAL A 178 -28.92 10.47 -5.58
CA VAL A 178 -29.30 11.84 -5.23
C VAL A 178 -30.46 11.78 -4.24
N HIS A 179 -30.36 12.49 -3.12
CA HIS A 179 -31.42 12.62 -2.12
C HIS A 179 -31.72 14.09 -1.86
N SER A 180 -33.00 14.46 -1.91
CA SER A 180 -33.46 15.80 -1.57
C SER A 180 -33.97 15.91 -0.13
N GLN A 181 -33.94 17.12 0.43
CA GLN A 181 -34.50 17.45 1.73
C GLN A 181 -35.99 17.10 1.83
N GLY A 182 -36.75 17.30 0.74
CA GLY A 182 -38.16 16.96 0.69
C GLY A 182 -38.42 15.47 0.46
N GLY A 183 -37.39 14.62 0.35
CA GLY A 183 -37.54 13.17 0.33
C GLY A 183 -37.78 12.57 -1.06
N ALA A 184 -37.52 13.32 -2.13
CA ALA A 184 -37.23 12.75 -3.44
C ALA A 184 -35.84 12.08 -3.46
N PHE A 185 -35.73 10.92 -4.11
CA PHE A 185 -34.55 10.06 -4.20
C PHE A 185 -34.40 9.51 -5.62
N LEU A 186 -33.18 9.55 -6.15
CA LEU A 186 -32.78 8.88 -7.38
C LEU A 186 -31.59 7.96 -7.11
N ASN A 187 -31.56 6.79 -7.75
CA ASN A 187 -30.41 5.89 -7.69
C ASN A 187 -30.20 5.09 -8.98
N TYR A 188 -28.93 4.91 -9.35
CA TYR A 188 -28.51 4.10 -10.49
C TYR A 188 -27.26 3.27 -10.17
N PRO A 189 -27.18 1.98 -10.56
CA PRO A 189 -28.28 1.15 -11.06
C PRO A 189 -29.41 1.05 -10.02
N PRO A 190 -30.61 0.58 -10.40
CA PRO A 190 -31.76 0.64 -9.52
C PRO A 190 -31.50 -0.26 -8.29
N LEU A 191 -31.93 0.18 -7.11
CA LEU A 191 -31.78 -0.62 -5.89
C LEU A 191 -32.47 -1.97 -6.03
N SER A 192 -33.54 -2.07 -6.82
CA SER A 192 -34.19 -3.35 -7.15
C SER A 192 -33.28 -4.36 -7.84
N ALA A 193 -32.28 -3.91 -8.62
CA ALA A 193 -31.32 -4.78 -9.28
C ALA A 193 -30.11 -5.09 -8.40
N VAL A 194 -29.73 -4.13 -7.55
CA VAL A 194 -28.58 -4.28 -6.65
C VAL A 194 -28.95 -5.06 -5.39
N LEU A 195 -30.22 -4.94 -4.93
CA LEU A 195 -30.73 -5.50 -3.69
C LEU A 195 -32.18 -5.99 -3.89
N PRO A 196 -32.40 -7.13 -4.57
CA PRO A 196 -33.73 -7.63 -4.94
C PRO A 196 -34.65 -8.02 -3.76
N ASP A 197 -34.14 -8.03 -2.53
CA ASP A 197 -34.92 -8.33 -1.31
C ASP A 197 -34.94 -7.18 -0.29
N PHE A 198 -34.37 -6.01 -0.62
CA PHE A 198 -34.48 -4.84 0.27
C PHE A 198 -35.94 -4.39 0.34
N ALA A 199 -36.36 -3.71 1.41
CA ALA A 199 -37.72 -3.15 1.49
C ALA A 199 -38.06 -2.22 0.29
N PHE A 200 -37.06 -1.76 -0.49
CA PHE A 200 -37.20 -1.02 -1.74
C PHE A 200 -37.37 -1.88 -3.00
N SER A 201 -37.04 -3.18 -2.95
CA SER A 201 -37.04 -4.06 -4.13
C SER A 201 -38.42 -4.35 -4.72
N THR A 202 -39.48 -3.92 -4.04
CA THR A 202 -40.86 -3.95 -4.53
C THR A 202 -41.34 -2.61 -5.09
N TYR A 203 -40.54 -1.55 -5.03
CA TYR A 203 -40.90 -0.18 -5.42
C TYR A 203 -40.10 0.27 -6.65
N ALA A 204 -40.50 -0.23 -7.82
CA ALA A 204 -40.05 0.26 -9.12
C ALA A 204 -40.66 1.62 -9.41
N ASP A 205 -39.90 2.70 -9.18
CA ASP A 205 -40.42 4.05 -8.96
C ASP A 205 -41.52 4.06 -7.85
N TYR A 206 -41.76 5.12 -7.07
CA TYR A 206 -42.97 5.15 -6.19
C TYR A 206 -43.30 6.55 -5.65
N ILE A 207 -44.59 6.81 -5.46
CA ILE A 207 -45.09 7.91 -4.62
C ILE A 207 -45.74 7.28 -3.37
N GLY A 208 -45.09 7.36 -2.20
CA GLY A 208 -45.73 7.03 -0.92
C GLY A 208 -44.94 6.26 0.17
N SER A 209 -45.65 6.04 1.30
CA SER A 209 -45.28 5.45 2.60
C SER A 209 -44.37 6.27 3.52
N ASP A 210 -44.50 6.01 4.84
CA ASP A 210 -43.90 6.72 5.96
C ASP A 210 -42.40 6.44 6.18
N TYR A 211 -41.60 6.39 5.10
CA TYR A 211 -40.16 6.17 5.20
C TYR A 211 -39.35 7.47 5.10
N ASP A 212 -38.65 7.82 6.19
CA ASP A 212 -37.76 8.98 6.26
C ASP A 212 -36.31 8.57 5.93
N PHE A 213 -35.93 8.71 4.65
CA PHE A 213 -34.56 8.45 4.17
C PHE A 213 -33.49 9.32 4.86
N TRP A 214 -33.84 10.53 5.31
CA TRP A 214 -32.87 11.38 5.99
C TRP A 214 -32.42 10.82 7.33
N LYS A 215 -33.21 9.93 7.94
CA LYS A 215 -32.79 9.22 9.15
C LYS A 215 -31.55 8.35 8.90
N ASP A 216 -31.44 7.76 7.72
CA ASP A 216 -30.29 6.92 7.36
C ASP A 216 -29.12 7.75 6.85
N VAL A 217 -29.38 8.77 6.03
CA VAL A 217 -28.34 9.71 5.58
C VAL A 217 -27.68 10.38 6.80
N LYS A 218 -28.45 10.85 7.79
CA LYS A 218 -27.95 11.44 9.05
C LYS A 218 -27.06 10.51 9.86
N ARG A 219 -27.21 9.19 9.72
CA ARG A 219 -26.35 8.21 10.40
C ARG A 219 -25.01 8.03 9.69
N ALA A 220 -24.98 8.25 8.38
CA ALA A 220 -23.77 8.15 7.55
C ALA A 220 -22.97 9.47 7.47
N THR A 221 -23.57 10.59 7.87
CA THR A 221 -22.96 11.94 7.83
C THR A 221 -22.08 12.22 9.05
N PRO A 222 -20.90 12.87 8.90
CA PRO A 222 -20.13 13.33 10.05
C PRO A 222 -20.90 14.34 10.92
N PRO A 223 -20.67 14.36 12.24
CA PRO A 223 -21.25 15.36 13.13
C PRO A 223 -20.95 16.80 12.66
N GLY A 224 -21.99 17.63 12.54
CA GLY A 224 -21.84 19.04 12.16
C GLY A 224 -21.97 19.34 10.66
N TRP A 225 -22.23 18.34 9.81
CA TRP A 225 -22.53 18.60 8.40
C TRP A 225 -23.90 19.33 8.29
N PRO A 226 -23.99 20.47 7.57
CA PRO A 226 -25.18 21.33 7.52
C PRO A 226 -26.42 20.68 6.90
N LEU A 227 -27.31 20.21 7.77
CA LEU A 227 -28.65 19.70 7.40
C LEU A 227 -29.77 20.72 7.65
N SER A 228 -29.42 21.98 7.94
CA SER A 228 -30.36 23.04 8.26
C SER A 228 -30.52 24.05 7.12
N HIS A 229 -31.74 24.55 6.94
CA HIS A 229 -32.09 25.59 5.96
C HIS A 229 -31.26 26.88 6.06
N ASN A 230 -30.80 27.26 7.25
CA ASN A 230 -30.10 28.52 7.46
C ASN A 230 -28.60 28.31 7.66
N VAL A 231 -27.81 28.77 6.68
CA VAL A 231 -26.35 28.91 6.82
C VAL A 231 -26.04 30.18 7.63
N SER A 232 -26.37 30.18 8.92
CA SER A 232 -26.04 31.28 9.83
C SER A 232 -25.02 30.80 10.86
N GLY A 233 -23.72 31.07 10.62
CA GLY A 233 -22.67 30.70 11.58
C GLY A 233 -21.26 30.54 11.04
N GLY A 234 -21.05 30.61 9.71
CA GLY A 234 -19.71 30.80 9.14
C GLY A 234 -18.86 29.54 8.90
N VAL A 235 -19.34 28.32 9.15
CA VAL A 235 -18.68 27.11 8.65
C VAL A 235 -19.73 26.18 8.06
N THR A 236 -19.81 26.14 6.74
CA THR A 236 -20.52 25.10 6.00
C THR A 236 -19.48 24.33 5.22
N MET A 237 -19.35 23.02 5.48
CA MET A 237 -18.61 22.16 4.57
C MET A 237 -19.44 22.08 3.29
N ARG A 238 -18.94 22.72 2.24
CA ARG A 238 -19.51 22.67 0.89
C ARG A 238 -18.83 21.64 0.02
N ASP A 239 -17.66 21.18 0.47
CA ASP A 239 -16.86 20.23 -0.25
C ASP A 239 -17.42 18.81 -0.03
N ALA A 240 -17.28 18.00 -1.06
CA ALA A 240 -17.55 16.59 -1.02
C ALA A 240 -16.55 15.89 -0.12
N ILE A 241 -17.03 14.86 0.57
CA ILE A 241 -16.27 14.10 1.56
C ILE A 241 -16.49 12.61 1.37
N LEU A 242 -15.62 11.79 1.95
CA LEU A 242 -15.87 10.37 2.13
C LEU A 242 -16.61 10.15 3.46
N SER A 243 -17.70 9.38 3.43
CA SER A 243 -18.37 8.89 4.64
C SER A 243 -17.53 7.83 5.34
N SER A 244 -17.92 7.48 6.57
CA SER A 244 -17.54 6.18 7.14
C SER A 244 -18.09 5.02 6.28
N PRO A 245 -17.43 3.85 6.29
CA PRO A 245 -17.95 2.69 5.60
C PRO A 245 -19.25 2.26 6.28
N TYR A 246 -20.18 1.75 5.49
CA TYR A 246 -21.45 1.26 6.00
C TYR A 246 -21.74 -0.12 5.44
N TYR A 247 -22.50 -0.88 6.23
CA TYR A 247 -23.00 -2.19 5.85
C TYR A 247 -24.50 -2.10 5.61
N LYS A 248 -24.95 -2.54 4.43
CA LYS A 248 -26.39 -2.56 4.09
C LYS A 248 -26.89 -4.01 4.12
N ASN A 249 -27.69 -4.36 5.15
CA ASN A 249 -28.25 -5.71 5.34
C ASN A 249 -29.21 -6.10 4.18
N GLY A 250 -28.86 -7.11 3.40
CA GLY A 250 -29.77 -7.78 2.45
C GLY A 250 -29.11 -9.06 1.93
N GLN A 251 -29.82 -10.19 1.99
CA GLN A 251 -29.28 -11.55 2.08
C GLN A 251 -28.61 -12.15 0.83
N LEU A 252 -28.10 -11.32 -0.08
CA LEU A 252 -27.43 -11.76 -1.29
C LEU A 252 -26.28 -10.79 -1.63
N GLY A 253 -25.09 -11.11 -1.12
CA GLY A 253 -23.83 -10.51 -1.56
C GLY A 253 -23.44 -9.26 -0.79
N ASP A 254 -22.63 -9.45 0.24
CA ASP A 254 -21.49 -8.62 0.60
C ASP A 254 -21.51 -7.09 0.29
N PHE A 255 -22.58 -6.37 0.61
CA PHE A 255 -22.65 -4.92 0.38
C PHE A 255 -22.06 -4.10 1.54
N ALA A 256 -20.73 -4.07 1.57
CA ALA A 256 -19.95 -3.12 2.35
C ALA A 256 -19.40 -2.04 1.41
N GLY A 257 -19.68 -0.78 1.73
CA GLY A 257 -19.37 0.32 0.82
C GLY A 257 -18.92 1.58 1.56
N LEU A 258 -18.18 2.40 0.84
CA LEU A 258 -17.90 3.79 1.20
C LEU A 258 -18.79 4.69 0.35
N SER A 259 -19.14 5.89 0.80
CA SER A 259 -19.77 6.89 -0.08
C SER A 259 -18.92 8.14 -0.17
N ALA A 260 -18.59 8.57 -1.38
CA ALA A 260 -18.23 9.95 -1.64
C ALA A 260 -19.51 10.76 -1.79
N LEU A 261 -19.63 11.89 -1.11
CA LEU A 261 -20.91 12.57 -0.95
C LEU A 261 -20.75 14.08 -0.82
N ALA A 262 -21.66 14.82 -1.44
CA ALA A 262 -21.60 16.27 -1.56
C ALA A 262 -22.95 16.92 -1.25
N PRO A 263 -22.99 18.02 -0.47
CA PRO A 263 -24.25 18.71 -0.18
C PRO A 263 -24.62 19.66 -1.32
N VAL A 264 -25.90 19.68 -1.71
CA VAL A 264 -26.41 20.54 -2.78
C VAL A 264 -27.13 21.74 -2.18
N TYR A 265 -26.68 22.94 -2.56
CA TYR A 265 -27.32 24.21 -2.22
C TYR A 265 -27.65 24.98 -3.48
N TYR A 266 -28.73 25.77 -3.43
CA TYR A 266 -29.12 26.61 -4.55
C TYR A 266 -29.51 28.02 -4.11
N THR A 267 -29.21 28.98 -4.98
CA THR A 267 -29.58 30.40 -4.84
C THR A 267 -30.10 30.88 -6.19
N GLY A 268 -31.35 31.34 -6.22
CA GLY A 268 -32.00 31.75 -7.47
C GLY A 268 -33.50 31.55 -7.43
N GLU A 269 -34.17 31.92 -8.52
CA GLU A 269 -35.57 31.57 -8.73
C GLU A 269 -35.68 30.28 -9.53
N TRP A 270 -36.61 29.41 -9.16
CA TRP A 270 -36.90 28.17 -9.85
C TRP A 270 -38.38 27.84 -9.72
N ARG A 271 -39.06 27.62 -10.87
CA ARG A 271 -40.51 27.32 -10.94
C ARG A 271 -41.41 28.25 -10.10
N GLY A 272 -41.05 29.53 -10.00
CA GLY A 272 -41.80 30.53 -9.24
C GLY A 272 -41.51 30.56 -7.73
N HIS A 273 -40.54 29.77 -7.26
CA HIS A 273 -40.03 29.77 -5.88
C HIS A 273 -38.63 30.39 -5.82
N ARG A 274 -38.33 31.12 -4.75
CA ARG A 274 -37.03 31.79 -4.53
C ARG A 274 -36.23 31.07 -3.46
N TYR A 275 -35.01 30.69 -3.81
CA TYR A 275 -34.04 29.99 -2.97
C TYR A 275 -32.90 30.96 -2.61
N ASP A 276 -32.41 30.91 -1.37
CA ASP A 276 -31.38 31.82 -0.85
C ASP A 276 -30.34 31.05 -0.02
N GLY A 277 -29.36 30.45 -0.70
CA GLY A 277 -28.43 29.51 -0.08
C GLY A 277 -29.15 28.29 0.51
N THR A 278 -30.30 27.93 -0.05
CA THR A 278 -31.19 26.88 0.47
C THR A 278 -30.56 25.51 0.25
N PHE A 279 -30.49 24.70 1.31
CA PHE A 279 -30.13 23.30 1.20
C PHE A 279 -31.20 22.54 0.44
N LEU A 280 -30.82 21.93 -0.69
CA LEU A 280 -31.72 21.13 -1.51
C LEU A 280 -31.63 19.65 -1.15
N GLY A 281 -30.45 19.16 -0.76
CA GLY A 281 -30.22 17.74 -0.56
C GLY A 281 -28.75 17.35 -0.62
N ALA A 282 -28.45 16.08 -0.85
CA ALA A 282 -27.11 15.54 -1.04
C ALA A 282 -27.06 14.61 -2.24
N VAL A 283 -25.90 14.56 -2.89
CA VAL A 283 -25.57 13.58 -3.92
C VAL A 283 -24.47 12.67 -3.41
N GLY A 284 -24.35 11.47 -3.98
CA GLY A 284 -23.23 10.61 -3.64
C GLY A 284 -22.98 9.46 -4.60
N ILE A 285 -21.77 8.94 -4.48
CA ILE A 285 -21.20 7.83 -5.23
C ILE A 285 -20.87 6.73 -4.21
N GLY A 286 -21.56 5.60 -4.29
CA GLY A 286 -21.24 4.39 -3.55
C GLY A 286 -20.06 3.68 -4.20
N ILE A 287 -19.01 3.46 -3.42
CA ILE A 287 -17.74 2.88 -3.85
C ILE A 287 -17.63 1.46 -3.33
N ASP A 288 -17.20 0.55 -4.20
CA ASP A 288 -16.91 -0.82 -3.84
C ASP A 288 -15.60 -0.90 -3.02
N LEU A 289 -15.66 -1.49 -1.84
CA LEU A 289 -14.46 -1.70 -1.02
C LEU A 289 -13.55 -2.78 -1.62
N GLU A 290 -14.07 -3.67 -2.47
CA GLU A 290 -13.26 -4.69 -3.16
C GLU A 290 -12.21 -4.05 -4.09
N ALA A 291 -12.55 -2.96 -4.77
CA ALA A 291 -11.61 -2.23 -5.63
C ALA A 291 -10.45 -1.61 -4.82
N ILE A 292 -10.73 -1.14 -3.61
CA ILE A 292 -9.71 -0.61 -2.70
C ILE A 292 -8.86 -1.76 -2.15
N ALA A 293 -9.49 -2.85 -1.71
CA ALA A 293 -8.80 -4.04 -1.21
C ALA A 293 -7.86 -4.64 -2.27
N TRP A 294 -8.24 -4.62 -3.55
CA TRP A 294 -7.37 -5.06 -4.64
C TRP A 294 -6.07 -4.24 -4.73
N THR A 295 -6.15 -2.93 -4.52
CA THR A 295 -4.96 -2.05 -4.50
C THR A 295 -4.01 -2.40 -3.34
N LEU A 296 -4.54 -3.01 -2.28
CA LEU A 296 -3.78 -3.45 -1.11
C LEU A 296 -3.21 -4.87 -1.27
N ASN A 297 -3.80 -5.71 -2.13
CA ASN A 297 -3.33 -7.07 -2.36
C ASN A 297 -1.90 -7.11 -2.88
N ASP A 298 -1.48 -6.12 -3.68
CA ASP A 298 -0.10 -6.01 -4.17
C ASP A 298 0.93 -5.88 -3.05
N LEU A 299 0.51 -5.39 -1.87
CA LEU A 299 1.35 -5.28 -0.70
C LEU A 299 1.43 -6.58 0.09
N GLU A 300 0.46 -7.48 -0.08
CA GLU A 300 0.39 -8.76 0.63
C GLU A 300 1.46 -9.73 0.10
N GLY A 301 2.49 -10.00 0.88
CA GLY A 301 3.67 -10.76 0.44
C GLY A 301 4.54 -10.01 -0.60
N GLY A 302 4.02 -8.95 -1.20
CA GLY A 302 4.70 -8.14 -2.20
C GLY A 302 5.81 -7.28 -1.60
N MET A 303 5.62 -6.70 -0.41
CA MET A 303 6.65 -5.90 0.26
C MET A 303 7.81 -6.77 0.79
N THR A 304 7.43 -7.85 1.49
CA THR A 304 8.26 -8.95 1.98
C THR A 304 7.36 -10.14 2.34
N GLU A 305 7.90 -11.34 2.54
CA GLU A 305 7.08 -12.51 2.87
C GLU A 305 6.26 -12.29 4.15
N GLY A 306 4.95 -12.58 4.12
CA GLY A 306 4.05 -12.36 5.25
C GLY A 306 3.73 -10.90 5.56
N SER A 307 4.16 -9.95 4.73
CA SER A 307 3.67 -8.57 4.80
C SER A 307 2.20 -8.46 4.38
N PHE A 308 1.50 -7.44 4.89
CA PHE A 308 0.11 -7.17 4.55
C PHE A 308 -0.23 -5.69 4.77
N ALA A 309 -1.41 -5.26 4.31
CA ALA A 309 -1.86 -3.89 4.47
C ALA A 309 -3.37 -3.78 4.65
N CYS A 310 -3.80 -2.68 5.25
CA CYS A 310 -5.21 -2.28 5.32
C CYS A 310 -5.34 -0.75 5.33
N VAL A 311 -6.53 -0.26 5.00
CA VAL A 311 -6.91 1.15 5.19
C VAL A 311 -7.92 1.19 6.33
N ALA A 312 -7.74 2.09 7.28
CA ALA A 312 -8.63 2.28 8.43
C ALA A 312 -9.03 3.74 8.60
N ASN A 313 -10.10 3.99 9.34
CA ASN A 313 -10.45 5.32 9.81
C ASN A 313 -9.43 5.75 10.88
N ALA A 314 -8.79 6.90 10.72
CA ALA A 314 -7.76 7.37 11.65
C ALA A 314 -8.34 7.74 13.03
N GLU A 315 -9.62 8.13 13.11
CA GLU A 315 -10.27 8.54 14.35
C GLU A 315 -10.93 7.37 15.08
N THR A 316 -11.60 6.45 14.38
CA THR A 316 -12.29 5.30 14.99
C THR A 316 -11.52 3.98 14.92
N PHE A 317 -10.53 3.86 14.03
CA PHE A 317 -9.80 2.62 13.72
C PHE A 317 -10.65 1.48 13.14
N ASP A 318 -11.84 1.81 12.65
CA ASP A 318 -12.65 0.90 11.84
C ASP A 318 -11.96 0.64 10.51
N VAL A 319 -11.96 -0.61 10.07
CA VAL A 319 -11.35 -0.97 8.78
C VAL A 319 -12.22 -0.46 7.64
N ILE A 320 -11.60 0.29 6.73
CA ILE A 320 -12.20 0.73 5.47
C ILE A 320 -12.03 -0.35 4.40
N ALA A 321 -10.80 -0.85 4.23
CA ALA A 321 -10.49 -1.83 3.20
C ALA A 321 -9.39 -2.79 3.67
N ILE A 322 -9.61 -4.08 3.41
CA ILE A 322 -8.70 -5.17 3.76
C ILE A 322 -8.99 -6.38 2.87
N SER A 323 -7.95 -7.13 2.50
CA SER A 323 -8.12 -8.36 1.74
C SER A 323 -8.67 -9.49 2.60
N GLN A 324 -9.42 -10.41 1.99
CA GLN A 324 -10.01 -11.54 2.72
C GLN A 324 -8.95 -12.48 3.32
N SER A 325 -7.77 -12.59 2.70
CA SER A 325 -6.63 -13.35 3.22
C SER A 325 -6.08 -12.70 4.49
N VAL A 326 -5.92 -11.38 4.52
CA VAL A 326 -5.45 -10.65 5.71
C VAL A 326 -6.48 -10.71 6.83
N VAL A 327 -7.78 -10.66 6.52
CA VAL A 327 -8.83 -10.88 7.53
C VAL A 327 -8.65 -12.23 8.23
N LYS A 328 -8.42 -13.31 7.46
CA LYS A 328 -8.17 -14.64 8.04
C LYS A 328 -6.88 -14.71 8.86
N MET A 329 -5.92 -13.86 8.52
CA MET A 329 -4.61 -13.79 9.16
C MET A 329 -4.68 -13.14 10.55
N ILE A 330 -5.37 -12.00 10.68
CA ILE A 330 -5.33 -11.21 11.93
C ILE A 330 -6.57 -11.36 12.81
N TYR A 331 -7.70 -11.80 12.24
CA TYR A 331 -8.92 -12.06 13.01
C TYR A 331 -9.02 -13.55 13.39
N PRO A 332 -9.42 -13.86 14.64
CA PRO A 332 -9.56 -15.24 15.08
C PRO A 332 -10.67 -15.96 14.32
N GLU A 333 -10.63 -17.29 14.24
CA GLU A 333 -11.81 -18.03 13.81
C GLU A 333 -12.94 -17.86 14.82
N ARG A 334 -14.18 -17.72 14.34
CA ARG A 334 -15.33 -17.68 15.24
C ARG A 334 -15.46 -19.06 15.88
N THR A 335 -15.47 -19.09 17.22
CA THR A 335 -15.71 -20.31 18.00
C THR A 335 -17.15 -20.29 18.48
N GLY A 336 -18.00 -21.17 17.95
CA GLY A 336 -19.43 -21.09 18.18
C GLY A 336 -19.85 -21.31 19.62
N THR A 337 -20.05 -20.21 20.36
CA THR A 337 -20.73 -20.19 21.67
C THR A 337 -21.53 -18.90 21.93
N GLY A 338 -21.51 -17.89 21.04
CA GLY A 338 -22.27 -16.65 21.18
C GLY A 338 -23.73 -16.73 20.70
N ASP A 339 -24.59 -15.94 21.35
CA ASP A 339 -26.01 -15.78 21.02
C ASP A 339 -26.16 -15.12 19.63
N GLU A 340 -26.67 -15.91 18.70
CA GLU A 340 -27.23 -15.57 17.37
C GLU A 340 -26.59 -14.44 16.53
N TRP A 341 -25.83 -14.85 15.51
CA TRP A 341 -25.79 -14.11 14.23
C TRP A 341 -26.04 -15.10 13.09
N ILE A 342 -27.32 -15.38 12.84
CA ILE A 342 -27.78 -16.06 11.61
C ILE A 342 -27.90 -14.98 10.54
N PHE A 343 -26.89 -14.87 9.68
CA PHE A 343 -26.97 -14.08 8.46
C PHE A 343 -27.44 -15.00 7.33
N ASP A 344 -28.51 -14.62 6.63
CA ASP A 344 -29.00 -15.33 5.44
C ASP A 344 -29.51 -16.75 5.69
N GLY A 345 -29.94 -17.02 6.92
CA GLY A 345 -30.32 -18.38 7.34
C GLY A 345 -29.13 -19.33 7.53
N VAL A 346 -27.89 -18.84 7.39
CA VAL A 346 -26.66 -19.64 7.51
C VAL A 346 -26.00 -19.38 8.86
N ASP A 347 -25.75 -20.45 9.61
CA ASP A 347 -24.97 -20.42 10.85
C ASP A 347 -23.49 -20.15 10.54
N ARG A 348 -22.98 -18.98 10.94
CA ARG A 348 -21.58 -18.56 10.71
C ARG A 348 -20.71 -18.61 11.97
N ARG A 349 -21.19 -19.23 13.04
CA ARG A 349 -20.50 -19.27 14.34
C ARG A 349 -19.17 -20.03 14.35
N ASN A 350 -18.90 -20.86 13.34
CA ASN A 350 -17.67 -21.65 13.17
C ASN A 350 -16.94 -21.34 11.85
N ARG A 351 -17.00 -20.09 11.37
CA ARG A 351 -16.34 -19.66 10.13
C ARG A 351 -15.39 -18.50 10.40
N THR A 352 -14.41 -18.32 9.51
CA THR A 352 -13.54 -17.14 9.51
C THR A 352 -14.36 -15.87 9.25
N PHE A 353 -13.89 -14.74 9.78
CA PHE A 353 -14.40 -13.42 9.45
C PHE A 353 -14.35 -13.16 7.94
N LEU A 354 -15.37 -12.47 7.42
CA LEU A 354 -15.33 -11.86 6.10
C LEU A 354 -14.82 -10.43 6.17
N THR A 355 -14.36 -9.89 5.03
CA THR A 355 -14.04 -8.45 4.89
C THR A 355 -15.16 -7.57 5.44
N ASN A 356 -16.42 -7.91 5.21
CA ASN A 356 -17.56 -7.11 5.66
C ASN A 356 -17.82 -7.14 7.16
N ASP A 357 -17.34 -8.18 7.85
CA ASP A 357 -17.44 -8.24 9.30
C ASP A 357 -16.50 -7.19 9.96
N THR A 358 -15.45 -6.75 9.26
CA THR A 358 -14.47 -5.77 9.79
C THR A 358 -15.02 -4.36 9.94
N ILE A 359 -16.14 -4.02 9.28
CA ILE A 359 -16.87 -2.77 9.53
C ILE A 359 -17.60 -2.80 10.88
N ARG A 360 -17.96 -4.00 11.36
CA ARG A 360 -18.67 -4.18 12.65
C ARG A 360 -17.74 -4.52 13.80
N GLN A 361 -16.56 -5.01 13.48
CA GLN A 361 -15.53 -5.37 14.43
C GLN A 361 -14.24 -4.70 13.98
N GLY A 362 -14.07 -3.44 14.37
CA GLY A 362 -12.87 -2.66 14.07
C GLY A 362 -11.62 -3.24 14.72
N LEU A 363 -10.45 -2.69 14.40
CA LEU A 363 -9.18 -3.24 14.91
C LEU A 363 -9.06 -3.11 16.44
N THR A 364 -9.69 -2.10 17.05
CA THR A 364 -9.73 -1.94 18.51
C THR A 364 -10.84 -2.76 19.19
N ASP A 365 -11.73 -3.40 18.42
CA ASP A 365 -12.93 -4.06 18.95
C ASP A 365 -12.70 -5.55 19.21
N GLU A 366 -12.37 -5.89 20.46
CA GLU A 366 -12.23 -7.28 20.95
C GLU A 366 -11.17 -8.12 20.19
N LEU A 367 -10.36 -7.49 19.33
CA LEU A 367 -9.32 -8.14 18.55
C LEU A 367 -8.05 -8.28 19.38
N VAL A 368 -7.78 -9.49 19.87
CA VAL A 368 -6.65 -9.77 20.78
C VAL A 368 -5.35 -10.17 20.08
N SER A 369 -5.30 -10.05 18.74
CA SER A 369 -4.12 -10.45 17.96
C SER A 369 -2.94 -9.49 18.11
N ALA A 370 -3.15 -8.25 18.51
CA ALA A 370 -2.10 -7.28 18.81
C ALA A 370 -2.62 -6.18 19.74
N ASP A 371 -1.72 -5.30 20.19
CA ASP A 371 -2.08 -4.05 20.89
C ASP A 371 -2.49 -2.97 19.87
N TRP A 372 -3.72 -3.10 19.36
CA TRP A 372 -4.27 -2.19 18.35
C TRP A 372 -4.54 -0.79 18.88
N ASP A 373 -4.87 -0.67 20.16
CA ASP A 373 -5.05 0.63 20.83
C ASP A 373 -3.77 1.44 20.79
N ARG A 374 -2.61 0.82 21.07
CA ARG A 374 -1.32 1.51 20.97
C ARG A 374 -1.01 1.99 19.55
N LEU A 375 -1.36 1.21 18.52
CA LEU A 375 -1.22 1.64 17.14
C LEU A 375 -2.16 2.81 16.83
N HIS A 376 -3.41 2.75 17.28
CA HIS A 376 -4.39 3.81 17.08
C HIS A 376 -3.95 5.14 17.70
N GLU A 377 -3.42 5.11 18.92
CA GLU A 377 -2.87 6.31 19.58
C GLU A 377 -1.67 6.91 18.82
N ALA A 378 -0.80 6.06 18.27
CA ALA A 378 0.31 6.53 17.42
C ALA A 378 -0.19 7.19 16.12
N VAL A 379 -1.23 6.62 15.50
CA VAL A 379 -1.88 7.19 14.32
C VAL A 379 -2.51 8.56 14.64
N LYS A 380 -3.23 8.70 15.75
CA LYS A 380 -3.83 9.98 16.18
C LYS A 380 -2.79 11.05 16.46
N ALA A 381 -1.67 10.66 17.07
CA ALA A 381 -0.54 11.56 17.35
C ALA A 381 0.15 12.07 16.09
N THR A 382 0.02 11.33 14.97
CA THR A 382 0.60 11.70 13.69
C THR A 382 -0.25 12.77 12.99
N PRO A 383 0.35 13.88 12.53
CA PRO A 383 -0.38 14.91 11.81
C PRO A 383 -0.89 14.38 10.46
N ARG A 384 -1.98 14.98 9.95
CA ARG A 384 -2.49 14.67 8.60
C ARG A 384 -1.41 14.90 7.53
N GLY A 385 -1.25 13.94 6.62
CA GLY A 385 -0.17 13.88 5.62
C GLY A 385 1.17 13.35 6.16
N GLY A 386 1.24 13.09 7.48
CA GLY A 386 2.41 12.55 8.15
C GLY A 386 2.60 11.05 7.89
N LEU A 387 3.86 10.65 7.97
CA LEU A 387 4.29 9.25 7.99
C LEU A 387 4.87 8.96 9.37
N ASP A 388 4.58 7.79 9.91
CA ASP A 388 5.26 7.29 11.10
C ASP A 388 5.22 5.76 11.13
N TYR A 389 5.91 5.16 12.08
CA TYR A 389 5.93 3.72 12.30
C TYR A 389 5.99 3.37 13.78
N ILE A 390 5.49 2.18 14.12
CA ILE A 390 5.76 1.55 15.40
C ILE A 390 6.15 0.09 15.21
N VAL A 391 6.85 -0.48 16.19
CA VAL A 391 7.03 -1.93 16.28
C VAL A 391 5.92 -2.49 17.17
N MET A 392 5.25 -3.53 16.68
CA MET A 392 4.20 -4.21 17.42
C MET A 392 4.30 -5.72 17.26
N GLU A 393 3.96 -6.42 18.32
CA GLU A 393 3.89 -7.87 18.37
C GLU A 393 2.51 -8.30 17.88
N ILE A 394 2.45 -9.08 16.79
CA ILE A 394 1.21 -9.55 16.17
C ILE A 394 1.16 -11.07 16.23
N ASN A 395 0.09 -11.60 16.82
CA ASN A 395 -0.24 -13.02 16.80
C ASN A 395 -1.13 -13.34 15.61
N ILE A 396 -0.51 -13.89 14.56
CA ILE A 396 -1.18 -14.28 13.33
C ILE A 396 -1.78 -15.68 13.46
N THR A 397 -2.97 -15.88 12.90
CA THR A 397 -3.64 -17.18 12.81
C THR A 397 -2.72 -18.23 12.20
N GLY A 398 -2.51 -19.33 12.93
CA GLY A 398 -1.62 -20.43 12.53
C GLY A 398 -0.18 -20.30 13.03
N SER A 399 0.20 -19.16 13.63
CA SER A 399 1.47 -19.02 14.34
C SER A 399 1.41 -19.66 15.72
N VAL A 400 2.55 -20.21 16.17
CA VAL A 400 2.71 -20.79 17.52
C VAL A 400 3.02 -19.71 18.55
N GLU A 401 3.73 -18.68 18.13
CA GLU A 401 4.14 -17.54 18.96
C GLU A 401 3.88 -16.24 18.21
N PRO A 402 3.62 -15.13 18.90
CA PRO A 402 3.52 -13.83 18.26
C PRO A 402 4.86 -13.43 17.61
N ARG A 403 4.80 -12.58 16.58
CA ARG A 403 5.98 -12.11 15.84
C ARG A 403 6.00 -10.59 15.78
N ASP A 404 7.19 -10.00 15.81
CA ASP A 404 7.36 -8.55 15.67
C ASP A 404 7.14 -8.08 14.22
N TYR A 405 6.32 -7.05 14.07
CA TYR A 405 6.05 -6.34 12.82
C TYR A 405 6.39 -4.87 12.96
N TYR A 406 7.00 -4.30 11.92
CA TYR A 406 6.93 -2.87 11.66
C TYR A 406 5.53 -2.56 11.12
N ALA A 407 4.75 -1.78 11.87
CA ALA A 407 3.53 -1.15 11.40
C ALA A 407 3.88 0.26 10.92
N MET A 408 4.01 0.42 9.61
CA MET A 408 4.32 1.67 8.91
C MET A 408 3.02 2.27 8.40
N PHE A 409 2.84 3.58 8.55
CA PHE A 409 1.57 4.19 8.21
C PHE A 409 1.64 5.62 7.71
N GLU A 410 0.70 5.98 6.83
CA GLU A 410 0.47 7.35 6.37
C GLU A 410 -0.94 7.79 6.78
N ARG A 411 -1.05 8.83 7.60
CA ARG A 411 -2.33 9.50 7.83
C ARG A 411 -2.61 10.41 6.64
N TRP A 412 -3.78 10.29 6.02
CA TRP A 412 -4.08 11.04 4.81
C TRP A 412 -4.19 12.55 5.08
N ALA A 413 -3.69 13.34 4.12
CA ALA A 413 -3.71 14.79 4.20
C ALA A 413 -5.10 15.38 3.90
N ALA A 414 -5.82 14.78 2.95
CA ALA A 414 -7.10 15.22 2.42
C ALA A 414 -8.02 14.00 2.13
N GLN A 415 -9.20 14.25 1.55
CA GLN A 415 -10.20 13.25 1.11
C GLN A 415 -10.99 12.52 2.21
N GLY A 416 -10.40 12.30 3.39
CA GLY A 416 -11.05 11.67 4.55
C GLY A 416 -10.07 11.56 5.71
N ASP A 417 -10.56 11.30 6.92
CA ASP A 417 -9.68 11.05 8.07
C ASP A 417 -9.31 9.57 8.12
N PHE A 418 -8.59 9.11 7.10
CA PHE A 418 -8.17 7.72 6.95
C PHE A 418 -6.65 7.57 7.11
N VAL A 419 -6.24 6.34 7.38
CA VAL A 419 -4.85 5.94 7.51
C VAL A 419 -4.60 4.71 6.65
N MET A 420 -3.52 4.74 5.88
CA MET A 420 -2.97 3.55 5.23
C MET A 420 -2.00 2.88 6.20
N LEU A 421 -2.22 1.60 6.50
CA LEU A 421 -1.41 0.80 7.39
C LEU A 421 -0.73 -0.32 6.58
N ALA A 422 0.59 -0.43 6.69
CA ALA A 422 1.39 -1.47 6.07
C ALA A 422 2.22 -2.19 7.13
N PHE A 423 2.16 -3.52 7.14
CA PHE A 423 2.79 -4.37 8.13
C PHE A 423 3.84 -5.24 7.45
N ALA A 424 5.05 -5.24 7.99
CA ALA A 424 6.15 -6.11 7.52
C ALA A 424 6.87 -6.73 8.72
N PRO A 425 7.21 -8.04 8.70
CA PRO A 425 7.95 -8.66 9.78
C PRO A 425 9.30 -7.98 10.00
N VAL A 426 9.63 -7.65 11.26
CA VAL A 426 10.87 -6.92 11.61
C VAL A 426 12.11 -7.64 11.10
N GLU A 427 12.20 -8.94 11.39
CA GLU A 427 13.32 -9.80 10.95
C GLU A 427 13.53 -9.72 9.43
N LEU A 428 12.46 -9.77 8.63
CA LEU A 428 12.60 -9.77 7.18
C LEU A 428 12.98 -8.40 6.61
N VAL A 429 12.66 -7.30 7.31
CA VAL A 429 13.07 -5.95 6.93
C VAL A 429 14.53 -5.72 7.33
N ASP A 430 14.90 -6.09 8.55
CA ASP A 430 16.23 -5.86 9.11
C ASP A 430 17.29 -6.78 8.47
N ASP A 431 16.91 -8.02 8.10
CA ASP A 431 17.78 -8.99 7.42
C ASP A 431 17.60 -8.99 5.90
N ALA A 432 16.80 -8.08 5.33
CA ALA A 432 16.61 -7.99 3.87
C ALA A 432 17.94 -7.88 3.12
N ILE A 433 18.85 -7.07 3.68
CA ILE A 433 20.22 -6.86 3.20
C ILE A 433 21.18 -7.21 4.32
N HIS A 434 21.82 -8.38 4.22
CA HIS A 434 22.71 -8.89 5.25
C HIS A 434 24.03 -9.44 4.66
N PRO A 435 24.91 -8.57 4.13
CA PRO A 435 26.22 -9.00 3.64
C PRO A 435 27.17 -9.29 4.81
N VAL A 436 27.84 -10.45 4.76
CA VAL A 436 28.74 -10.93 5.81
C VAL A 436 30.05 -11.38 5.20
N PHE A 437 31.15 -10.94 5.82
CA PHE A 437 32.48 -11.47 5.53
C PHE A 437 32.73 -12.77 6.31
N SER A 438 33.28 -13.78 5.64
CA SER A 438 33.78 -15.01 6.28
C SER A 438 34.87 -14.72 7.31
N SER A 439 35.67 -13.67 7.07
CA SER A 439 36.56 -13.06 8.06
C SER A 439 36.56 -11.54 7.92
N ARG A 440 36.35 -10.83 9.04
CA ARG A 440 36.45 -9.36 9.10
C ARG A 440 37.88 -8.83 9.00
N ALA A 441 38.88 -9.72 9.00
CA ALA A 441 40.27 -9.36 8.82
C ALA A 441 41.04 -10.40 8.00
N VAL A 442 41.87 -9.93 7.08
CA VAL A 442 42.85 -10.74 6.35
C VAL A 442 44.20 -10.55 7.03
N ASN A 443 44.68 -11.59 7.72
CA ASN A 443 45.99 -11.59 8.38
C ASN A 443 47.03 -12.27 7.50
N LEU A 444 48.07 -11.55 7.11
CA LEU A 444 49.13 -12.01 6.22
C LEU A 444 50.49 -11.91 6.91
N THR A 445 51.39 -12.81 6.56
CA THR A 445 52.80 -12.75 6.98
C THR A 445 53.64 -12.71 5.71
N ALA A 446 54.50 -11.69 5.60
CA ALA A 446 55.36 -11.46 4.44
C ALA A 446 56.79 -11.23 4.92
N ARG A 447 57.79 -11.54 4.08
CA ARG A 447 59.14 -11.01 4.29
C ARG A 447 59.22 -9.63 3.65
N GLN A 448 60.08 -8.77 4.16
CA GLN A 448 60.30 -7.46 3.56
C GLN A 448 60.73 -7.59 2.10
N GLY A 449 59.99 -6.96 1.18
CA GLY A 449 60.18 -7.06 -0.27
C GLY A 449 59.34 -8.13 -0.96
N ASP A 450 58.60 -8.96 -0.22
CA ASP A 450 57.66 -9.92 -0.81
C ASP A 450 56.30 -9.28 -1.15
N ARG A 451 55.64 -9.85 -2.15
CA ARG A 451 54.20 -9.69 -2.39
C ARG A 451 53.46 -10.91 -1.88
N VAL A 452 52.48 -10.70 -1.01
CA VAL A 452 51.67 -11.79 -0.45
C VAL A 452 50.19 -11.56 -0.71
N GLU A 453 49.49 -12.65 -1.04
CA GLU A 453 48.06 -12.61 -1.34
C GLU A 453 47.24 -13.14 -0.16
N GLY A 454 46.08 -12.52 0.06
CA GLY A 454 45.07 -12.96 0.99
C GLY A 454 43.68 -12.84 0.39
N SER A 455 42.70 -13.43 1.06
CA SER A 455 41.31 -13.33 0.62
C SER A 455 40.32 -13.42 1.76
N SER A 456 39.17 -12.79 1.59
CA SER A 456 37.96 -12.99 2.40
C SER A 456 36.79 -13.24 1.47
N VAL A 457 35.77 -13.96 1.93
CA VAL A 457 34.56 -14.23 1.15
C VAL A 457 33.45 -13.34 1.68
N LEU A 458 32.88 -12.52 0.80
CA LEU A 458 31.67 -11.77 1.08
C LEU A 458 30.46 -12.58 0.62
N THR A 459 29.54 -12.87 1.52
CA THR A 459 28.30 -13.60 1.24
C THR A 459 27.11 -12.70 1.54
N ASN A 460 26.12 -12.67 0.65
CA ASN A 460 24.84 -12.05 0.94
C ASN A 460 23.94 -13.09 1.64
N ASN A 461 23.79 -12.96 2.96
CA ASN A 461 22.86 -13.80 3.72
C ASN A 461 21.43 -13.23 3.77
N GLY A 462 21.20 -12.06 3.17
CA GLY A 462 19.89 -11.44 3.10
C GLY A 462 18.98 -12.10 2.06
N THR A 463 17.76 -11.58 1.96
CA THR A 463 16.71 -12.10 1.08
C THR A 463 16.60 -11.38 -0.26
N LEU A 464 17.27 -10.23 -0.42
CA LEU A 464 17.28 -9.44 -1.65
C LEU A 464 18.61 -9.53 -2.40
N ASP A 465 18.55 -9.36 -3.73
CA ASP A 465 19.74 -9.27 -4.58
C ASP A 465 20.43 -7.93 -4.32
N ILE A 466 21.70 -7.90 -3.88
CA ILE A 466 22.41 -6.65 -3.58
C ILE A 466 23.48 -6.33 -4.61
N VAL A 467 23.85 -5.06 -4.75
CA VAL A 467 25.04 -4.63 -5.50
C VAL A 467 26.05 -4.04 -4.52
N VAL A 468 27.29 -4.55 -4.57
CA VAL A 468 28.40 -4.09 -3.71
C VAL A 468 29.49 -3.44 -4.53
N ARG A 469 29.99 -2.30 -4.06
CA ARG A 469 31.10 -1.55 -4.65
C ARG A 469 32.23 -1.42 -3.63
N ALA A 470 33.48 -1.41 -4.09
CA ALA A 470 34.60 -1.04 -3.23
C ALA A 470 35.00 0.42 -3.50
N ASP A 471 35.14 1.23 -2.46
CA ASP A 471 35.68 2.58 -2.63
C ASP A 471 37.18 2.49 -2.91
N ILE A 472 37.55 2.79 -4.17
CA ILE A 472 38.93 2.69 -4.66
C ILE A 472 39.59 4.05 -4.84
N ARG A 473 38.85 5.15 -4.66
CA ARG A 473 39.30 6.44 -5.18
C ARG A 473 40.17 7.25 -4.21
N ASP A 474 40.01 7.08 -2.89
CA ASP A 474 40.69 7.99 -1.93
C ASP A 474 41.25 7.36 -0.64
N GLN A 475 41.19 6.02 -0.45
CA GLN A 475 41.45 5.41 0.88
C GLN A 475 42.44 4.25 0.94
N PHE A 476 42.98 3.78 -0.19
CA PHE A 476 43.93 2.68 -0.14
C PHE A 476 45.28 3.11 0.45
N ARG A 477 45.74 2.34 1.44
CA ARG A 477 47.16 2.35 1.78
C ARG A 477 47.94 1.91 0.53
N PRO A 478 49.02 2.60 0.12
CA PRO A 478 49.73 2.29 -1.13
C PRO A 478 50.25 0.85 -1.24
N TRP A 479 50.35 0.16 -0.10
CA TRP A 479 50.82 -1.21 0.01
C TRP A 479 49.70 -2.27 -0.07
N ILE A 480 48.43 -1.88 -0.21
CA ILE A 480 47.30 -2.78 -0.41
C ILE A 480 46.77 -2.62 -1.84
N GLU A 481 46.78 -3.71 -2.60
CA GLU A 481 46.18 -3.80 -3.93
C GLU A 481 44.95 -4.72 -3.88
N LEU A 482 43.84 -4.27 -4.44
CA LEU A 482 42.63 -5.08 -4.61
C LEU A 482 42.66 -5.75 -6.00
N ALA A 483 42.52 -7.07 -6.05
CA ALA A 483 42.38 -7.76 -7.33
C ALA A 483 41.03 -7.45 -7.98
N ASP A 484 41.00 -7.33 -9.30
CA ASP A 484 39.82 -6.96 -10.09
C ASP A 484 39.20 -5.61 -9.65
N ALA A 485 40.04 -4.62 -9.28
CA ALA A 485 39.59 -3.32 -8.77
C ALA A 485 38.53 -2.66 -9.67
N ASP A 486 38.67 -2.70 -10.99
CA ASP A 486 37.69 -2.13 -11.93
C ASP A 486 36.30 -2.79 -11.77
N VAL A 487 36.24 -4.11 -11.57
CA VAL A 487 34.99 -4.86 -11.37
C VAL A 487 34.33 -4.46 -10.05
N TRP A 488 35.11 -4.25 -9.00
CA TRP A 488 34.60 -3.78 -7.71
C TRP A 488 34.22 -2.29 -7.72
N ALA A 489 34.83 -1.48 -8.57
CA ALA A 489 34.47 -0.07 -8.76
C ALA A 489 33.10 0.06 -9.46
N ASP A 490 32.88 -0.75 -10.50
CA ASP A 490 31.64 -0.74 -11.29
C ASP A 490 30.47 -1.37 -10.51
N GLY A 491 30.77 -2.38 -9.70
CA GLY A 491 29.83 -3.03 -8.78
C GLY A 491 29.63 -4.51 -9.08
N VAL A 492 29.47 -5.30 -8.02
CA VAL A 492 29.26 -6.75 -8.08
C VAL A 492 27.87 -7.09 -7.55
N ALA A 493 27.04 -7.71 -8.38
CA ALA A 493 25.73 -8.21 -7.96
C ALA A 493 25.86 -9.53 -7.19
N LEU A 494 25.25 -9.60 -6.01
CA LEU A 494 25.19 -10.77 -5.13
C LEU A 494 23.73 -11.14 -4.84
N LYS A 495 23.29 -12.27 -5.42
CA LYS A 495 21.99 -12.87 -5.10
C LYS A 495 21.93 -13.38 -3.65
N PRO A 496 20.75 -13.61 -3.06
CA PRO A 496 20.58 -14.32 -1.80
C PRO A 496 21.37 -15.63 -1.75
N GLY A 497 22.15 -15.83 -0.69
CA GLY A 497 23.08 -16.95 -0.52
C GLY A 497 24.30 -16.93 -1.46
N GLY A 498 24.36 -15.98 -2.38
CA GLY A 498 25.48 -15.78 -3.30
C GLY A 498 26.71 -15.24 -2.57
N SER A 499 27.89 -15.62 -3.06
CA SER A 499 29.16 -15.19 -2.47
C SER A 499 30.17 -14.79 -3.52
N ARG A 500 31.05 -13.86 -3.15
CA ARG A 500 32.20 -13.43 -3.96
C ARG A 500 33.44 -13.33 -3.09
N THR A 501 34.54 -13.88 -3.59
CA THR A 501 35.84 -13.78 -2.94
C THR A 501 36.48 -12.43 -3.26
N ILE A 502 36.79 -11.66 -2.23
CA ILE A 502 37.64 -10.48 -2.29
C ILE A 502 39.08 -10.94 -2.13
N LYS A 503 39.93 -10.68 -3.13
CA LYS A 503 41.36 -11.00 -3.07
C LYS A 503 42.17 -9.72 -2.94
N VAL A 504 43.12 -9.74 -2.01
CA VAL A 504 43.96 -8.60 -1.67
C VAL A 504 45.41 -9.01 -1.75
N THR A 505 46.24 -8.14 -2.34
CA THR A 505 47.68 -8.32 -2.43
C THR A 505 48.33 -7.25 -1.56
N VAL A 506 49.26 -7.66 -0.70
CA VAL A 506 50.07 -6.75 0.10
C VAL A 506 51.47 -6.71 -0.48
N ASP A 507 51.91 -5.49 -0.81
CA ASP A 507 53.28 -5.19 -1.22
C ASP A 507 54.10 -4.70 -0.03
N SER A 508 55.11 -5.47 0.37
CA SER A 508 55.92 -5.17 1.55
C SER A 508 57.20 -4.39 1.25
N GLU A 509 57.48 -4.02 -0.01
CA GLU A 509 58.73 -3.36 -0.43
C GLU A 509 58.98 -2.02 0.29
N GLY A 510 57.94 -1.37 0.82
CA GLY A 510 58.01 -0.13 1.60
C GLY A 510 57.57 -0.22 3.06
N LEU A 511 57.33 -1.42 3.59
CA LEU A 511 56.82 -1.60 4.97
C LEU A 511 57.94 -1.81 5.98
N GLU A 512 57.81 -1.20 7.16
CA GLU A 512 58.71 -1.43 8.29
C GLU A 512 58.50 -2.83 8.91
N LEU A 513 59.55 -3.38 9.51
CA LEU A 513 59.48 -4.63 10.27
C LEU A 513 58.47 -4.48 11.42
N GLY A 514 57.56 -5.46 11.56
CA GLY A 514 56.49 -5.40 12.55
C GLY A 514 55.11 -5.62 11.94
N ARG A 515 54.08 -5.00 12.51
CA ARG A 515 52.69 -5.16 12.08
C ARG A 515 52.17 -3.89 11.44
N SER A 516 51.71 -3.99 10.20
CA SER A 516 51.06 -2.90 9.46
C SER A 516 49.57 -3.24 9.26
N ASN A 517 48.70 -2.26 9.51
CA ASN A 517 47.25 -2.42 9.39
C ASN A 517 46.67 -1.41 8.40
N GLY A 518 45.68 -1.85 7.63
CA GLY A 518 44.84 -1.03 6.76
C GLY A 518 43.45 -1.65 6.65
N PHE A 519 42.60 -1.07 5.82
CA PHE A 519 41.23 -1.55 5.61
C PHE A 519 40.81 -1.30 4.15
N ILE A 520 39.82 -2.07 3.71
CA ILE A 520 39.10 -1.88 2.46
C ILE A 520 37.65 -1.57 2.82
N ILE A 521 37.11 -0.48 2.28
CA ILE A 521 35.71 -0.14 2.45
C ILE A 521 34.92 -0.74 1.29
N VAL A 522 33.96 -1.59 1.62
CA VAL A 522 32.97 -2.14 0.68
C VAL A 522 31.62 -1.53 1.02
N GLU A 523 31.03 -0.83 0.07
CA GLU A 523 29.74 -0.19 0.18
C GLU A 523 28.68 -1.06 -0.51
N VAL A 524 27.55 -1.29 0.15
CA VAL A 524 26.35 -1.77 -0.55
C VAL A 524 25.67 -0.56 -1.17
N VAL A 525 25.60 -0.54 -2.49
CA VAL A 525 24.94 0.50 -3.26
C VAL A 525 23.93 -0.18 -4.16
N ASP A 526 22.71 -0.36 -3.67
CA ASP A 526 21.62 -0.92 -4.48
C ASP A 526 20.71 0.19 -5.00
N ASP A 527 21.17 0.84 -6.07
CA ASP A 527 20.41 1.88 -6.77
C ASP A 527 19.27 1.27 -7.64
N ASP A 528 19.23 -0.07 -7.79
CA ASP A 528 18.29 -0.76 -8.70
C ASP A 528 16.90 -0.99 -8.08
N TYR A 529 16.80 -1.01 -6.76
CA TYR A 529 15.53 -0.96 -6.05
C TYR A 529 15.13 0.50 -5.87
N ARG A 530 14.10 0.94 -6.59
CA ARG A 530 13.65 2.35 -6.64
C ARG A 530 13.40 2.99 -5.26
N ASP A 531 13.03 2.19 -4.27
CA ASP A 531 12.62 2.65 -2.94
C ASP A 531 13.49 2.08 -1.80
N CYS A 532 14.64 1.47 -2.11
CA CYS A 532 15.58 0.94 -1.13
C CYS A 532 16.72 1.94 -0.87
N PHE A 533 16.57 2.84 0.11
CA PHE A 533 17.65 3.73 0.55
C PHE A 533 18.64 3.05 1.50
N TYR A 534 19.05 1.82 1.19
CA TYR A 534 20.00 1.08 2.01
C TYR A 534 21.42 1.35 1.51
N ASN A 535 22.14 2.20 2.25
CA ASN A 535 23.57 2.42 2.06
C ASN A 535 24.30 2.10 3.36
N VAL A 536 25.11 1.04 3.32
CA VAL A 536 25.97 0.64 4.43
C VAL A 536 27.37 0.35 3.90
N SER A 537 28.36 0.86 4.61
CA SER A 537 29.77 0.58 4.35
C SER A 537 30.30 -0.43 5.36
N PHE A 538 31.04 -1.41 4.86
CA PHE A 538 31.68 -2.48 5.61
C PHE A 538 33.19 -2.33 5.49
N GLU A 539 33.89 -2.50 6.61
CA GLU A 539 35.36 -2.50 6.61
C GLU A 539 35.90 -3.93 6.64
N LEU A 540 36.71 -4.27 5.65
CA LEU A 540 37.55 -5.46 5.66
C LEU A 540 38.96 -5.06 6.11
N GLY A 541 39.34 -5.44 7.33
CA GLY A 541 40.69 -5.17 7.85
C GLY A 541 41.76 -5.99 7.11
N VAL A 542 42.91 -5.38 6.82
CA VAL A 542 44.09 -6.05 6.27
C VAL A 542 45.25 -5.81 7.22
N SER A 543 45.80 -6.89 7.77
CA SER A 543 46.93 -6.85 8.72
C SER A 543 48.08 -7.66 8.15
N ALA A 544 49.20 -7.00 7.86
CA ALA A 544 50.43 -7.64 7.40
C ALA A 544 51.49 -7.64 8.51
N ARG A 545 52.04 -8.81 8.81
CA ARG A 545 53.21 -8.98 9.68
C ARG A 545 54.46 -9.14 8.81
N ILE A 546 55.37 -8.18 8.89
CA ILE A 546 56.60 -8.16 8.11
C ILE A 546 57.73 -8.73 8.96
N GLU A 547 58.30 -9.85 8.50
CA GLU A 547 59.40 -10.54 9.15
C GLU A 547 60.72 -10.33 8.39
N ASN A 548 61.82 -10.34 9.13
CA ASN A 548 63.15 -10.19 8.54
C ASN A 548 63.63 -11.55 8.02
N GLU A 549 64.39 -11.54 6.92
CA GLU A 549 65.08 -12.75 6.48
C GLU A 549 66.15 -13.10 7.51
N VAL A 550 66.05 -14.28 8.13
CA VAL A 550 67.07 -14.76 9.05
C VAL A 550 68.31 -15.10 8.22
N ASP A 551 69.26 -14.16 8.13
CA ASP A 551 70.51 -14.37 7.43
C ASP A 551 71.36 -15.43 8.17
N PHE A 552 71.35 -16.66 7.65
CA PHE A 552 72.15 -17.78 8.16
C PHE A 552 73.67 -17.64 7.85
N ASN A 553 74.15 -16.50 7.32
CA ASN A 553 75.57 -16.23 7.06
C ASN A 553 76.49 -16.35 8.30
N TYR A 554 75.97 -16.38 9.52
CA TYR A 554 76.77 -16.64 10.72
C TYR A 554 77.46 -18.03 10.71
N LEU A 555 76.97 -19.01 9.94
CA LEU A 555 77.62 -20.31 9.78
C LEU A 555 78.91 -20.25 8.93
N GLY A 556 79.02 -19.27 8.02
CA GLY A 556 80.21 -19.06 7.18
C GLY A 556 81.43 -18.59 7.99
N GLY A 557 81.21 -17.66 8.93
CA GLY A 557 82.26 -17.14 9.81
C GLY A 557 82.82 -18.20 10.76
N ILE A 558 81.97 -19.10 11.27
CA ILE A 558 82.37 -20.20 12.16
C ILE A 558 83.28 -21.21 11.42
N ARG A 559 83.03 -21.47 10.14
CA ARG A 559 83.87 -22.34 9.32
C ARG A 559 85.30 -21.79 9.17
N VAL A 560 85.44 -20.50 8.91
CA VAL A 560 86.75 -19.84 8.76
C VAL A 560 87.52 -19.83 10.08
N ALA A 561 86.85 -19.52 11.18
CA ALA A 561 87.45 -19.58 12.52
C ALA A 561 87.93 -21.01 12.87
N GLY A 562 87.14 -22.04 12.52
CA GLY A 562 87.50 -23.45 12.71
C GLY A 562 88.77 -23.85 11.96
N TRP A 563 88.88 -23.47 10.68
CA TRP A 563 90.11 -23.72 9.89
C TRP A 563 91.34 -23.02 10.48
N LEU A 564 91.17 -21.79 10.99
CA LEU A 564 92.25 -21.01 11.58
C LEU A 564 92.78 -21.67 12.88
N PHE A 565 91.88 -22.15 13.74
CA PHE A 565 92.26 -22.87 14.96
C PHE A 565 92.98 -24.20 14.67
N CYS A 566 92.53 -24.97 13.67
CA CYS A 566 93.23 -26.18 13.24
C CYS A 566 94.66 -25.89 12.74
N ALA A 567 94.84 -24.81 11.97
CA ALA A 567 96.16 -24.40 11.49
C ALA A 567 97.11 -24.01 12.64
N ILE A 568 96.62 -23.24 13.62
CA ILE A 568 97.39 -22.87 14.81
C ILE A 568 97.85 -24.12 15.57
N ILE A 569 96.93 -25.05 15.84
CA ILE A 569 97.23 -26.30 16.56
C ILE A 569 98.30 -27.10 15.82
N ALA A 570 98.15 -27.28 14.50
CA ALA A 570 99.10 -28.02 13.68
C ALA A 570 100.50 -27.39 13.70
N VAL A 571 100.60 -26.05 13.60
CA VAL A 571 101.87 -25.33 13.67
C VAL A 571 102.51 -25.45 15.05
N THR A 572 101.76 -25.29 16.14
CA THR A 572 102.28 -25.47 17.50
C THR A 572 102.73 -26.91 17.77
N ALA A 573 101.97 -27.91 17.30
CA ALA A 573 102.32 -29.32 17.46
C ALA A 573 103.59 -29.68 16.68
N MET A 574 103.71 -29.22 15.43
CA MET A 574 104.94 -29.39 14.64
C MET A 574 106.13 -28.67 15.27
N SER A 575 105.94 -27.44 15.75
CA SER A 575 106.99 -26.68 16.43
C SER A 575 107.47 -27.38 17.70
N PHE A 576 106.55 -27.95 18.48
CA PHE A 576 106.86 -28.73 19.66
C PHE A 576 107.58 -30.05 19.31
N ALA A 577 107.13 -30.75 18.27
CA ALA A 577 107.80 -31.96 17.78
C ALA A 577 109.23 -31.68 17.29
N VAL A 578 109.44 -30.59 16.54
CA VAL A 578 110.77 -30.13 16.10
C VAL A 578 111.63 -29.73 17.29
N TRP A 579 111.05 -29.07 18.30
CA TRP A 579 111.75 -28.73 19.54
C TRP A 579 112.20 -29.97 20.30
N VAL A 580 111.30 -30.94 20.53
CA VAL A 580 111.63 -32.23 21.18
C VAL A 580 112.71 -32.97 20.41
N TRP A 581 112.63 -33.03 19.08
CA TRP A 581 113.64 -33.67 18.25
C TRP A 581 115.01 -32.97 18.35
N ARG A 582 115.04 -31.64 18.31
CA ARG A 582 116.27 -30.84 18.35
C ARG A 582 116.97 -30.88 19.71
N PHE A 583 116.21 -31.06 20.80
CA PHE A 583 116.73 -31.11 22.18
C PHE A 583 116.78 -32.52 22.77
N TRP A 584 116.55 -33.57 21.97
CA TRP A 584 116.54 -34.98 22.43
C TRP A 584 117.84 -35.40 23.14
N ASN A 585 119.00 -34.86 22.73
CA ASN A 585 120.30 -35.20 23.32
C ASN A 585 120.73 -34.24 24.45
N THR A 586 119.94 -33.22 24.77
CA THR A 586 120.25 -32.28 25.85
C THR A 586 119.60 -32.78 27.14
N ARG A 587 120.38 -33.50 27.97
CA ARG A 587 119.97 -33.82 29.34
C ARG A 587 119.70 -32.52 30.10
N VAL A 588 118.44 -32.16 30.30
CA VAL A 588 118.04 -31.11 31.25
C VAL A 588 116.85 -31.57 32.08
N VAL A 589 117.20 -31.92 33.33
CA VAL A 589 116.56 -31.56 34.61
C VAL A 589 115.14 -32.08 34.91
N ARG A 590 115.09 -32.90 35.98
CA ARG A 590 113.90 -33.23 36.79
C ARG A 590 113.15 -31.94 37.17
N ALA A 591 111.86 -31.88 36.87
CA ALA A 591 110.95 -30.94 37.54
C ALA A 591 110.80 -31.34 39.02
N ARG A 592 110.79 -30.31 39.87
CA ARG A 592 110.30 -30.34 41.26
C ARG A 592 108.82 -30.04 41.26
#